data_AF-A0A212SW20-F1
#
_entry.id   AF-A0A212SW20-F1
#
_cell.length_a   1.000
_cell.length_b   1.000
_cell.length_c   1.000
_cell.angle_alpha   90.00
_cell.angle_beta   90.00
_cell.angle_gamma   90.00
#
_symmetry.space_group_name_H-M   'P 1'
#
loop_
_entity.id
_entity.type
_entity.pdbx_description
1 polymer ?
#
loop_
_entity_poly.entity_id
_entity_poly.type
_entity_poly.pdbx_seq_one_letter_code
_entity_poly.pdbx_strand_id
1 'polypeptide(L)'
;MRDRIRGTAGVALLPANEADEALQRARTAMNTETRTLMAGIGRALCEIHPTLIMREVTRLSYATRAAADLHGTATPRAVAATGLLLRHMPRVDWPEPVAPVTRAEYGMRLIRKAGA
;
A
#
# COMPACT_ATOMS: atom_id res chain seq x y z
N MET A 1 -43.04 -40.07 25.61
CA MET A 1 -42.81 -40.25 24.16
C MET A 1 -43.42 -39.07 23.40
N ARG A 2 -42.62 -38.04 23.09
CA ARG A 2 -42.67 -37.23 21.86
C ARG A 2 -41.66 -36.09 21.96
N ASP A 3 -40.64 -36.20 21.13
CA ASP A 3 -39.63 -35.23 20.77
C ASP A 3 -40.18 -33.84 20.48
N ARG A 4 -39.45 -32.81 20.93
CA ARG A 4 -39.24 -31.60 20.12
C ARG A 4 -37.78 -31.17 20.22
N ILE A 5 -37.06 -31.62 19.20
CA ILE A 5 -35.70 -31.24 18.84
C ILE A 5 -35.62 -29.72 18.78
N ARG A 6 -34.84 -29.14 19.70
CA ARG A 6 -34.43 -27.73 19.69
C ARG A 6 -33.51 -27.55 18.49
N GLY A 7 -33.98 -26.78 17.50
CA GLY A 7 -33.24 -26.45 16.29
C GLY A 7 -31.85 -25.91 16.63
N THR A 8 -30.84 -26.61 16.14
CA THR A 8 -29.46 -26.18 16.15
C THR A 8 -29.34 -24.95 15.25
N ALA A 9 -28.97 -23.82 15.86
CA ALA A 9 -28.47 -22.68 15.13
C ALA A 9 -27.19 -23.13 14.40
N GLY A 10 -27.31 -23.36 13.09
CA GLY A 10 -26.17 -23.55 12.21
C GLY A 10 -25.37 -22.26 12.19
N VAL A 11 -24.37 -22.16 13.07
CA VAL A 11 -23.24 -21.26 12.86
C VAL A 11 -22.63 -21.68 11.55
N ALA A 12 -22.91 -20.93 10.49
CA ALA A 12 -22.26 -21.08 9.20
C ALA A 12 -20.78 -20.78 9.42
N LEU A 13 -20.01 -21.85 9.72
CA LEU A 13 -18.56 -21.86 9.66
C LEU A 13 -18.21 -21.53 8.20
N LEU A 14 -17.75 -20.30 7.97
CA LEU A 14 -17.04 -19.97 6.74
C LEU A 14 -15.92 -21.01 6.57
N PRO A 15 -15.76 -21.60 5.39
CA PRO A 15 -14.71 -22.59 5.17
C PRO A 15 -13.36 -21.96 5.52
N ALA A 16 -12.54 -22.65 6.31
CA ALA A 16 -11.28 -22.11 6.87
C ALA A 16 -10.36 -21.44 5.82
N ASN A 17 -10.44 -21.92 4.57
CA ASN A 17 -9.70 -21.38 3.43
C ASN A 17 -10.11 -19.93 3.06
N GLU A 18 -11.39 -19.58 3.14
CA GLU A 18 -11.87 -18.22 2.85
C GLU A 18 -11.50 -17.23 3.96
N ALA A 19 -11.49 -17.69 5.22
CA ALA A 19 -11.08 -16.89 6.37
C ALA A 19 -9.57 -16.59 6.33
N ASP A 20 -8.75 -17.58 5.96
CA ASP A 20 -7.30 -17.41 5.79
C ASP A 20 -6.96 -16.49 4.60
N GLU A 21 -7.66 -16.63 3.47
CA GLU A 21 -7.53 -15.72 2.33
C GLU A 21 -7.99 -14.29 2.66
N ALA A 22 -9.08 -14.13 3.42
CA ALA A 22 -9.55 -12.82 3.86
C ALA A 22 -8.55 -12.17 4.85
N LEU A 23 -7.97 -12.95 5.76
CA LEU A 23 -6.94 -12.49 6.68
C LEU A 23 -5.66 -12.11 5.94
N GLN A 24 -5.26 -12.89 4.94
CA GLN A 24 -4.10 -12.59 4.10
C GLN A 24 -4.34 -11.34 3.23
N ARG A 25 -5.55 -11.16 2.69
CA ARG A 25 -5.96 -9.92 2.01
C ARG A 25 -5.96 -8.73 2.96
N ALA A 26 -6.46 -8.88 4.18
CA ALA A 26 -6.43 -7.81 5.19
C ALA A 26 -5.00 -7.43 5.61
N ARG A 27 -4.10 -8.41 5.74
CA ARG A 27 -2.67 -8.19 6.03
C ARG A 27 -1.90 -7.51 4.90
N THR A 28 -2.35 -7.72 3.66
CA THR A 28 -1.78 -7.11 2.45
C THR A 28 -2.53 -5.85 2.02
N ALA A 29 -3.63 -5.50 2.70
CA ALA A 29 -4.40 -4.31 2.40
C ALA A 29 -3.66 -3.05 2.86
N MET A 30 -3.69 -2.03 2.00
CA MET A 30 -3.12 -0.74 2.31
C MET A 30 -3.94 -0.06 3.42
N ASN A 31 -3.33 0.16 4.58
CA ASN A 31 -3.96 0.91 5.67
C ASN A 31 -4.10 2.41 5.33
N THR A 32 -4.94 3.12 6.08
CA THR A 32 -5.24 4.55 5.81
C THR A 32 -4.00 5.44 5.89
N GLU A 33 -3.09 5.14 6.80
CA GLU A 33 -1.83 5.86 6.95
C GLU A 33 -0.94 5.70 5.70
N THR A 34 -0.76 4.47 5.21
CA THR A 34 0.01 4.19 4.00
C THR A 34 -0.64 4.85 2.77
N ARG A 35 -1.98 4.85 2.67
CA ARG A 35 -2.70 5.59 1.62
C ARG A 35 -2.40 7.08 1.68
N THR A 36 -2.45 7.67 2.87
CA THR A 36 -2.18 9.10 3.08
C THR A 36 -0.73 9.45 2.70
N LEU A 37 0.24 8.65 3.15
CA LEU A 37 1.65 8.81 2.79
C LEU A 37 1.87 8.67 1.28
N MET A 38 1.26 7.67 0.63
CA MET A 38 1.34 7.50 -0.82
C MET A 38 0.75 8.69 -1.59
N ALA A 39 -0.40 9.21 -1.16
CA ALA A 39 -1.00 10.40 -1.76
C ALA A 39 -0.12 11.64 -1.57
N GLY A 40 0.47 11.81 -0.39
CA GLY A 40 1.42 12.89 -0.09
C GLY A 40 2.66 12.84 -0.99
N ILE A 41 3.29 11.66 -1.12
CA ILE A 41 4.39 11.44 -2.06
C ILE A 41 3.96 11.75 -3.49
N GLY A 42 2.77 11.29 -3.89
CA GLY A 42 2.25 11.50 -5.23
C GLY A 42 2.08 12.98 -5.57
N ARG A 43 1.51 13.77 -4.65
CA ARG A 43 1.38 15.22 -4.81
C ARG A 43 2.75 15.90 -4.91
N ALA A 44 3.67 15.55 -4.01
CA ALA A 44 5.03 16.11 -4.04
C ALA A 44 5.77 15.82 -5.37
N LEU A 45 5.58 14.63 -5.95
CA LEU A 45 6.16 14.29 -7.25
C LEU A 45 5.52 15.03 -8.43
N CYS A 46 4.24 15.39 -8.32
CA CYS A 46 3.55 16.23 -9.30
C CYS A 46 3.98 17.71 -9.21
N GLU A 47 4.47 18.15 -8.05
CA GLU A 47 4.88 19.55 -7.82
C GLU A 47 6.39 19.75 -8.03
N ILE A 48 7.22 18.82 -7.57
CA ILE A 48 8.68 19.00 -7.49
C ILE A 48 9.39 18.32 -8.67
N HIS A 49 9.81 19.14 -9.62
CA HIS A 49 10.46 18.72 -10.86
C HIS A 49 9.66 17.65 -11.63
N PRO A 50 8.38 17.93 -11.97
CA PRO A 50 7.43 16.95 -12.48
C PRO A 50 7.87 16.25 -13.77
N THR A 51 8.65 16.94 -14.60
CA THR A 51 9.10 16.48 -15.93
C THR A 51 10.34 15.58 -15.87
N LEU A 52 11.02 15.49 -14.72
CA LEU A 52 12.17 14.60 -14.60
C LEU A 52 11.73 13.15 -14.65
N ILE A 53 12.58 12.30 -15.23
CA ILE A 53 12.36 10.86 -15.26
C ILE A 53 12.38 10.32 -13.82
N MET A 54 11.37 9.52 -13.50
CA MET A 54 11.31 8.78 -12.26
C MET A 54 12.39 7.71 -12.28
N ARG A 55 13.08 7.54 -11.15
CA ARG A 55 14.15 6.53 -10.97
C ARG A 55 13.86 5.76 -9.70
N GLU A 56 14.34 4.52 -9.61
CA GLU A 56 14.16 3.72 -8.39
C GLU A 56 14.79 4.40 -7.16
N VAL A 57 15.94 5.07 -7.29
CA VAL A 57 16.52 5.86 -6.19
C VAL A 57 15.56 6.94 -5.69
N THR A 58 14.86 7.63 -6.59
CA THR A 58 13.85 8.64 -6.24
C THR A 58 12.69 7.98 -5.48
N ARG A 59 12.25 6.79 -5.93
CA ARG A 59 11.19 6.01 -5.26
C ARG A 59 11.56 5.71 -3.81
N LEU A 60 12.77 5.22 -3.60
CA LEU A 60 13.32 4.90 -2.28
C LEU A 60 13.42 6.15 -1.41
N SER A 61 14.01 7.23 -1.92
CA SER A 61 14.19 8.48 -1.17
C SER A 61 12.85 9.07 -0.70
N TYR A 62 11.83 9.13 -1.55
CA TYR A 62 10.52 9.66 -1.17
C TYR A 62 9.81 8.77 -0.14
N ALA A 63 9.89 7.45 -0.27
CA ALA A 63 9.31 6.53 0.71
C ALA A 63 9.97 6.66 2.08
N THR A 64 11.31 6.68 2.12
CA THR A 64 12.08 6.83 3.36
C THR A 64 11.81 8.19 4.00
N ARG A 65 11.79 9.26 3.21
CA ARG A 65 11.52 10.61 3.72
C ARG A 65 10.11 10.72 4.30
N ALA A 66 9.08 10.27 3.58
CA ALA A 66 7.71 10.34 4.06
C ALA A 66 7.51 9.56 5.38
N ALA A 67 8.15 8.39 5.51
CA ALA A 67 8.12 7.62 6.75
C ALA A 67 8.91 8.30 7.90
N ALA A 68 10.06 8.89 7.59
CA ALA A 68 10.87 9.61 8.57
C ALA A 68 10.20 10.90 9.07
N ASP A 69 9.54 11.64 8.17
CA ASP A 69 8.81 12.86 8.52
C ASP A 69 7.67 12.58 9.50
N LEU A 70 7.04 11.39 9.43
CA LEU A 70 5.95 10.99 10.32
C LEU A 70 6.42 10.32 11.62
N HIS A 71 7.45 9.47 11.55
CA HIS A 71 7.86 8.61 12.68
C HIS A 71 9.23 8.94 13.27
N GLY A 72 9.89 9.99 12.78
CA GLY A 72 11.27 10.34 13.11
C GLY A 72 12.30 9.54 12.32
N THR A 73 13.49 10.13 12.17
CA THR A 73 14.60 9.52 11.44
C THR A 73 15.16 8.30 12.16
N ALA A 74 15.49 7.24 11.41
CA ALA A 74 16.12 6.01 11.91
C ALA A 74 15.34 5.28 13.02
N THR A 75 14.04 5.52 13.15
CA THR A 75 13.20 4.76 14.11
C THR A 75 12.74 3.43 13.51
N PRO A 76 12.53 2.38 14.32
CA PRO A 76 11.99 1.11 13.84
C PRO A 76 10.64 1.26 13.12
N ARG A 77 9.81 2.22 13.57
CA ARG A 77 8.54 2.57 12.92
C ARG A 77 8.73 3.16 11.53
N ALA A 78 9.68 4.09 11.36
CA ALA A 78 10.00 4.65 10.05
C ALA A 78 10.50 3.56 9.07
N VAL A 79 11.32 2.62 9.54
CA VAL A 79 11.79 1.49 8.72
C VAL A 79 10.61 0.59 8.30
N ALA A 80 9.73 0.25 9.23
CA ALA A 80 8.55 -0.56 8.95
C ALA A 80 7.60 0.14 7.95
N ALA A 81 7.31 1.43 8.15
CA ALA A 81 6.48 2.24 7.27
C ALA A 81 7.11 2.39 5.87
N THR A 82 8.43 2.58 5.78
CA THR A 82 9.16 2.58 4.51
C THR A 82 8.95 1.25 3.77
N GLY A 83 9.12 0.12 4.46
CA GLY A 83 8.91 -1.20 3.87
C GLY A 83 7.46 -1.45 3.42
N LEU A 84 6.47 -0.89 4.11
CA LEU A 84 5.07 -0.94 3.68
C LEU A 84 4.81 -0.08 2.45
N LEU A 85 5.28 1.17 2.45
CA LEU A 85 5.19 2.07 1.28
C LEU A 85 5.80 1.41 0.05
N LEU A 86 7.03 0.90 0.16
CA LEU A 86 7.75 0.30 -0.96
C LEU A 86 7.09 -0.97 -1.50
N ARG A 87 6.35 -1.71 -0.68
CA ARG A 87 5.54 -2.86 -1.13
C ARG A 87 4.34 -2.42 -1.99
N HIS A 88 3.77 -1.26 -1.70
CA HIS A 88 2.62 -0.75 -2.44
C HIS A 88 2.98 0.16 -3.62
N MET A 89 4.12 0.84 -3.56
CA MET A 89 4.61 1.71 -4.64
C MET A 89 5.06 0.89 -5.86
N PRO A 90 4.58 1.19 -7.09
CA PRO A 90 5.04 0.52 -8.30
C PRO A 90 6.56 0.64 -8.46
N ARG A 91 7.25 -0.43 -8.84
CA ARG A 91 8.69 -0.37 -9.15
C ARG A 91 8.91 0.39 -10.44
N VAL A 92 10.00 1.15 -10.52
CA VAL A 92 10.32 1.98 -11.69
C VAL A 92 11.18 1.23 -12.70
N ASP A 93 12.09 0.38 -12.22
CA ASP A 93 13.10 -0.32 -13.03
C ASP A 93 12.76 -1.81 -13.26
N TRP A 94 11.50 -2.21 -13.05
CA TRP A 94 11.06 -3.61 -13.25
C TRP A 94 10.90 -3.92 -14.74
N PRO A 95 11.30 -5.11 -15.22
CA PRO A 95 11.70 -5.31 -16.61
C PRO A 95 10.48 -5.42 -17.51
N GLU A 96 10.01 -4.30 -18.02
CA GLU A 96 9.15 -4.23 -19.18
C GLU A 96 9.66 -3.11 -20.10
N PRO A 97 9.49 -3.24 -21.44
CA PRO A 97 9.84 -2.20 -22.41
C PRO A 97 8.84 -1.03 -22.34
N VAL A 98 8.67 -0.45 -21.15
CA VAL A 98 7.81 0.70 -20.91
C VAL A 98 8.63 1.96 -21.10
N ALA A 99 8.05 2.93 -21.80
CA ALA A 99 8.64 4.25 -21.95
C ALA A 99 9.01 4.83 -20.56
N PRO A 100 10.14 5.55 -20.43
CA PRO A 100 10.51 6.19 -19.18
C PRO A 100 9.36 7.02 -18.62
N VAL A 101 8.99 6.77 -17.37
CA VAL A 101 7.87 7.45 -16.69
C VAL A 101 8.42 8.71 -16.01
N THR A 102 7.74 9.83 -16.18
CA THR A 102 8.04 11.08 -15.47
C THR A 102 7.63 11.01 -14.00
N ARG A 103 8.17 11.89 -13.16
CA ARG A 103 7.77 12.01 -11.75
C ARG A 103 6.29 12.32 -11.61
N ALA A 104 5.73 13.21 -12.44
CA ALA A 104 4.31 13.53 -12.40
C ALA A 104 3.43 12.32 -12.75
N GLU A 105 3.76 11.59 -13.82
CA GLU A 105 3.01 10.37 -14.18
C GLU A 105 3.07 9.31 -13.08
N TYR A 106 4.24 9.14 -12.48
CA TYR A 106 4.40 8.25 -11.34
C TYR A 106 3.57 8.73 -10.13
N GLY A 107 3.61 10.03 -9.83
CA GLY A 107 2.84 10.65 -8.75
C GLY A 107 1.34 10.45 -8.90
N MET A 108 0.81 10.65 -10.11
CA MET A 108 -0.60 10.39 -10.44
C MET A 108 -0.98 8.91 -10.25
N ARG A 109 -0.08 7.96 -10.56
CA ARG A 109 -0.30 6.54 -10.28
C ARG A 109 -0.40 6.27 -8.77
N LEU A 110 0.42 6.94 -7.95
CA LEU A 110 0.35 6.80 -6.49
C LEU A 110 -0.95 7.35 -5.92
N ILE A 111 -1.36 8.55 -6.35
CA ILE A 111 -2.63 9.19 -5.92
C ILE A 111 -3.82 8.28 -6.25
N ARG A 112 -3.89 7.80 -7.50
CA ARG A 112 -4.93 6.85 -7.92
C ARG A 112 -4.92 5.57 -7.07
N LYS A 113 -3.75 5.00 -6.80
CA LYS A 113 -3.62 3.77 -6.00
C LYS A 113 -3.95 3.98 -4.52
N ALA A 114 -3.74 5.20 -4.00
CA ALA A 114 -4.14 5.58 -2.66
C ALA A 114 -5.67 5.76 -2.51
N GLY A 115 -6.40 5.87 -3.62
CA GLY A 115 -7.83 6.18 -3.62
C GLY A 115 -8.13 7.64 -3.27
N ALA A 116 -7.21 8.55 -3.63
CA ALA A 116 -7.26 9.98 -3.34
C ALA A 116 -7.45 10.83 -4.61
#